data_AF-A0A9D5M988-F1
#
_entry.id   AF-A0A9D5M988-F1
#
_cell.length_a   1.000
_cell.length_b   1.000
_cell.length_c   1.000
_cell.angle_alpha   90.00
_cell.angle_beta   90.00
_cell.angle_gamma   90.00
#
_symmetry.space_group_name_H-M   'P 1'
#
loop_
_entity.id
_entity.type
_entity.pdbx_description
1 polymer ?
#
loop_
_entity_poly.entity_id
_entity_poly.type
_entity_poly.pdbx_seq_one_letter_code
_entity_poly.pdbx_strand_id
1 'polypeptide(L)'
;MFMTTLSRENKPNPTRTLFHSNPVLTRMSKITERSDTHAASYAGISAKTCYFLLVTLAGMIVQLLVKASLSAEPVWQTVKVFNKFTVTLSQKETVILGIVLGAGLIAELVGIFARKTIPVTGTLYSASQGYFISFLVFNVLKGYEYLGLEALLLTVAVVAVMSWLYTSGKIQANRKFHMILLSLLLGSVCFGVLTFIMSLIPATRSYVQAMMQNSVLMIALDVVGLVIAALFLISDFTVIDNCVKEGYPKEYEWSAAFGLVFTVIWIYLKILDILIRLTGKDNK
;
A
#
# COMPACT_ATOMS: atom_id res chain seq x y z
N MET A 1 81.65 6.75 4.84
CA MET A 1 81.73 7.00 3.39
C MET A 1 81.05 5.83 2.69
N PHE A 2 79.86 6.11 2.11
CA PHE A 2 79.01 5.28 1.22
C PHE A 2 78.45 3.94 1.75
N MET A 3 77.15 3.88 2.07
CA MET A 3 76.01 3.58 1.17
C MET A 3 76.02 2.15 0.63
N THR A 4 75.09 1.32 1.10
CA THR A 4 74.20 0.57 0.20
C THR A 4 73.00 0.03 0.99
N THR A 5 71.91 0.78 0.95
CA THR A 5 70.57 0.34 1.34
C THR A 5 70.10 -0.71 0.35
N LEU A 6 69.96 -1.96 0.78
CA LEU A 6 69.25 -2.99 0.02
C LEU A 6 67.76 -2.62 -0.02
N SER A 7 67.37 -2.00 -1.12
CA SER A 7 65.96 -1.83 -1.50
C SER A 7 65.35 -3.23 -1.64
N ARG A 8 64.53 -3.63 -0.68
CA ARG A 8 63.61 -4.76 -0.84
C ARG A 8 62.61 -4.37 -1.92
N GLU A 9 62.90 -4.83 -3.13
CA GLU A 9 62.02 -4.78 -4.27
C GLU A 9 60.69 -5.43 -3.89
N ASN A 10 59.67 -4.59 -3.66
CA ASN A 10 58.30 -5.00 -3.42
C ASN A 10 57.77 -5.60 -4.72
N LYS A 11 58.02 -6.90 -4.95
CA LYS A 11 57.47 -7.61 -6.10
C LYS A 11 55.95 -7.43 -6.08
N PRO A 12 55.35 -6.75 -7.08
CA PRO A 12 53.91 -6.56 -7.11
C PRO A 12 53.25 -7.94 -7.18
N ASN A 13 52.35 -8.20 -6.23
CA ASN A 13 51.58 -9.44 -6.14
C ASN A 13 50.95 -9.74 -7.52
N PRO A 14 51.33 -10.83 -8.21
CA PRO A 14 51.03 -11.04 -9.63
C PRO A 14 49.52 -11.14 -9.93
N THR A 15 48.69 -11.39 -8.92
CA THR A 15 47.23 -11.40 -9.04
C THR A 15 46.61 -10.01 -9.14
N ARG A 16 47.23 -8.95 -8.59
CA ARG A 16 46.67 -7.58 -8.66
C ARG A 16 46.94 -6.89 -9.99
N THR A 17 48.04 -7.22 -10.66
CA THR A 17 48.39 -6.65 -11.97
C THR A 17 47.53 -7.22 -13.08
N LEU A 18 47.12 -8.49 -13.01
CA LEU A 18 46.30 -9.15 -14.03
C LEU A 18 44.93 -8.48 -14.27
N PHE A 19 44.29 -7.93 -13.23
CA PHE A 19 42.98 -7.28 -13.37
C PHE A 19 43.05 -5.92 -14.09
N HIS A 20 44.18 -5.21 -13.99
CA HIS A 20 44.34 -3.86 -14.56
C HIS A 20 44.96 -3.87 -15.96
N SER A 21 45.69 -4.93 -16.31
CA SER A 21 46.28 -5.11 -17.64
C SER A 21 45.26 -5.50 -18.72
N ASN A 22 44.11 -6.05 -18.31
CA ASN A 22 43.10 -6.52 -19.25
C ASN A 22 41.86 -5.61 -19.23
N PRO A 23 41.61 -4.83 -20.31
CA PRO A 23 40.43 -3.96 -20.39
C PRO A 23 39.11 -4.73 -20.31
N VAL A 24 39.10 -6.03 -20.62
CA VAL A 24 37.92 -6.91 -20.48
C VAL A 24 37.65 -7.24 -19.02
N LEU A 25 38.67 -7.61 -18.23
CA LEU A 25 38.50 -7.91 -16.80
C LEU A 25 38.17 -6.66 -16.00
N THR A 26 38.72 -5.51 -16.38
CA THR A 26 38.31 -4.22 -15.79
C THR A 26 36.84 -3.92 -16.10
N ARG A 27 36.36 -4.18 -17.32
CA ARG A 27 34.92 -4.05 -17.65
C ARG A 27 34.06 -5.04 -16.89
N MET A 28 34.49 -6.30 -16.75
CA MET A 28 33.77 -7.30 -15.97
C MET A 28 33.69 -6.90 -14.50
N SER A 29 34.80 -6.45 -13.89
CA SER A 29 34.78 -5.94 -12.51
C SER A 29 33.87 -4.73 -12.34
N LYS A 30 33.86 -3.80 -13.30
CA LYS A 30 32.96 -2.63 -13.29
C LYS A 30 31.49 -3.02 -13.49
N ILE A 31 31.20 -4.12 -14.20
CA ILE A 31 29.85 -4.68 -14.34
C ILE A 31 29.43 -5.40 -13.06
N THR A 32 30.32 -6.16 -12.42
CA THR A 32 30.07 -6.82 -11.13
C THR A 32 29.86 -5.79 -10.01
N GLU A 33 30.71 -4.78 -9.93
CA GLU A 33 30.61 -3.69 -8.95
C GLU A 33 29.36 -2.81 -9.19
N ARG A 34 28.94 -2.66 -10.46
CA ARG A 34 27.65 -2.04 -10.83
C ARG A 34 26.45 -2.97 -10.57
N SER A 35 26.63 -4.29 -10.58
CA SER A 35 25.58 -5.25 -10.22
C SER A 35 25.29 -5.19 -8.72
N ASP A 36 26.33 -5.17 -7.88
CA ASP A 36 26.19 -5.17 -6.42
C ASP A 36 25.62 -3.85 -5.88
N THR A 37 25.95 -2.72 -6.51
CA THR A 37 25.40 -1.41 -6.14
C THR A 37 23.99 -1.16 -6.66
N HIS A 38 23.46 -2.02 -7.54
CA HIS A 38 22.11 -1.89 -8.11
C HIS A 38 21.18 -3.08 -7.80
N ALA A 39 21.59 -4.01 -6.93
CA ALA A 39 20.75 -5.08 -6.43
C ALA A 39 19.74 -4.57 -5.39
N ALA A 40 18.56 -5.18 -5.36
CA ALA A 40 17.51 -4.90 -4.39
C ALA A 40 17.94 -5.32 -2.97
N SER A 41 17.61 -4.50 -1.97
CA SER A 41 17.95 -4.70 -0.56
C SER A 41 16.73 -4.51 0.35
N TYR A 42 16.66 -5.27 1.44
CA TYR A 42 15.63 -5.11 2.48
C TYR A 42 15.61 -3.69 3.08
N ALA A 43 16.79 -3.06 3.23
CA ALA A 43 16.88 -1.68 3.70
C ALA A 43 16.29 -0.68 2.69
N GLY A 44 16.50 -0.93 1.39
CA GLY A 44 15.95 -0.11 0.30
C GLY A 44 14.43 -0.20 0.20
N ILE A 45 13.87 -1.39 0.45
CA ILE A 45 12.42 -1.63 0.44
C ILE A 45 11.75 -0.98 1.65
N SER A 46 12.26 -1.22 2.86
CA SER A 46 11.69 -0.64 4.08
C SER A 46 11.70 0.90 4.08
N ALA A 47 12.77 1.52 3.56
CA ALA A 47 12.83 2.97 3.39
C ALA A 47 11.75 3.49 2.43
N LYS A 48 11.48 2.79 1.31
CA LYS A 48 10.43 3.15 0.36
C LYS A 48 9.03 2.92 0.92
N THR A 49 8.82 1.85 1.68
CA THR A 49 7.58 1.61 2.42
C THR A 49 7.31 2.74 3.40
N CYS A 50 8.32 3.17 4.17
CA CYS A 50 8.20 4.31 5.08
C CYS A 50 7.87 5.60 4.32
N TYR A 51 8.52 5.84 3.18
CA TYR A 51 8.21 6.98 2.32
C TYR A 51 6.74 7.00 1.87
N PHE A 52 6.20 5.89 1.35
CA PHE A 52 4.78 5.84 0.96
C PHE A 52 3.84 6.05 2.15
N LEU A 53 4.14 5.50 3.33
CA LEU A 53 3.35 5.75 4.55
C LEU A 53 3.43 7.20 5.02
N LEU A 54 4.56 7.88 4.85
CA LEU A 54 4.64 9.33 5.12
C LEU A 54 3.80 10.13 4.11
N VAL A 55 3.76 9.69 2.85
CA VAL A 55 2.93 10.32 1.82
C VAL A 55 1.43 10.11 2.09
N THR A 56 1.01 8.95 2.62
CA THR A 56 -0.39 8.77 3.07
C THR A 56 -0.73 9.73 4.20
N LEU A 57 0.16 9.89 5.20
CA LEU A 57 -0.03 10.86 6.29
C LEU A 57 -0.08 12.30 5.76
N ALA A 58 0.77 12.65 4.79
CA ALA A 58 0.70 13.95 4.13
C ALA A 58 -0.66 14.17 3.44
N GLY A 59 -1.20 13.14 2.76
CA GLY A 59 -2.55 13.17 2.18
C GLY A 59 -3.65 13.40 3.22
N MET A 60 -3.52 12.81 4.41
CA MET A 60 -4.46 13.06 5.52
C MET A 60 -4.41 14.52 5.99
N ILE A 61 -3.20 15.08 6.14
CA ILE A 61 -3.02 16.47 6.54
C ILE A 61 -3.61 17.42 5.49
N VAL A 62 -3.39 17.15 4.20
CA VAL A 62 -3.97 17.95 3.11
C VAL A 62 -5.50 17.97 3.20
N GLN A 63 -6.14 16.83 3.48
CA GLN A 63 -7.59 16.78 3.66
C GLN A 63 -8.06 17.64 4.85
N LEU A 64 -7.35 17.60 5.97
CA LEU A 64 -7.66 18.41 7.14
C LEU A 64 -7.54 19.91 6.85
N LEU A 65 -6.51 20.32 6.12
CA LEU A 65 -6.32 21.71 5.69
C LEU A 65 -7.42 22.17 4.72
N VAL A 66 -7.82 21.30 3.78
CA VAL A 66 -8.94 21.57 2.87
C VAL A 66 -10.24 21.74 3.65
N LYS A 67 -10.54 20.84 4.59
CA LYS A 67 -11.73 20.93 5.45
C LYS A 67 -11.73 22.20 6.30
N ALA A 68 -10.58 22.57 6.89
CA ALA A 68 -10.46 23.80 7.66
C ALA A 68 -10.74 25.04 6.80
N SER A 69 -10.23 25.06 5.57
CA SER A 69 -10.42 26.15 4.62
C SER A 69 -11.87 26.27 4.12
N LEU A 70 -12.61 25.17 4.06
CA LEU A 70 -13.99 25.10 3.57
C LEU A 70 -15.04 25.13 4.69
N SER A 71 -14.62 25.28 5.95
CA SER A 71 -15.51 25.23 7.12
C SER A 71 -16.57 26.35 7.18
N ALA A 72 -16.34 27.46 6.47
CA ALA A 72 -17.27 28.59 6.39
C ALA A 72 -18.31 28.47 5.26
N GLU A 73 -18.22 27.45 4.41
CA GLU A 73 -19.11 27.27 3.26
C GLU A 73 -20.47 26.66 3.67
N PRO A 74 -21.56 27.02 2.98
CA PRO A 74 -22.88 26.46 3.25
C PRO A 74 -22.90 24.95 2.95
N VAL A 75 -23.52 24.19 3.85
CA VAL A 75 -23.73 22.74 3.68
C VAL A 75 -24.70 22.52 2.53
N TRP A 76 -24.28 21.74 1.53
CA TRP A 76 -25.08 21.49 0.33
C TRP A 76 -25.92 20.23 0.43
N GLN A 77 -25.34 19.16 0.96
CA GLN A 77 -26.02 17.88 1.06
C GLN A 77 -25.64 17.16 2.35
N THR A 78 -26.64 16.59 3.03
CA THR A 78 -26.43 15.68 4.16
C THR A 78 -26.85 14.29 3.74
N VAL A 79 -25.89 13.37 3.67
CA VAL A 79 -26.14 11.96 3.33
C VAL A 79 -26.07 11.14 4.60
N LYS A 80 -27.11 10.36 4.89
CA LYS A 80 -27.07 9.37 5.96
C LYS A 80 -26.27 8.16 5.49
N VAL A 81 -25.22 7.82 6.23
CA VAL A 81 -24.33 6.69 5.99
C VAL A 81 -24.42 5.76 7.20
N PHE A 82 -24.60 4.46 6.97
CA PHE A 82 -24.70 3.43 8.02
C PHE A 82 -25.67 3.75 9.19
N ASN A 83 -26.86 4.27 8.88
CA ASN A 83 -27.99 4.55 9.78
C ASN A 83 -27.76 5.59 10.90
N LYS A 84 -26.59 5.61 11.55
CA LYS A 84 -26.17 6.55 12.61
C LYS A 84 -25.29 7.70 12.13
N PHE A 85 -24.49 7.51 11.07
CA PHE A 85 -23.53 8.53 10.65
C PHE A 85 -24.16 9.47 9.61
N THR A 86 -23.91 10.77 9.76
CA THR A 86 -24.36 11.79 8.80
C THR A 86 -23.14 12.47 8.20
N VAL A 87 -23.02 12.39 6.88
CA VAL A 87 -21.96 13.06 6.13
C VAL A 87 -22.54 14.34 5.57
N THR A 88 -22.11 15.46 6.13
CA THR A 88 -22.40 16.80 5.61
C THR A 88 -21.31 17.16 4.59
N LEU A 89 -21.68 17.36 3.34
CA LEU A 89 -20.75 17.72 2.28
C LEU A 89 -21.05 19.12 1.74
N SER A 90 -20.00 19.90 1.60
CA SER A 90 -20.03 21.09 0.73
C SER A 90 -19.86 20.66 -0.74
N GLN A 91 -20.38 21.48 -1.66
CA GLN A 91 -20.19 21.29 -3.11
C GLN A 91 -18.70 21.18 -3.47
N LYS A 92 -17.89 22.07 -2.90
CA LYS A 92 -16.44 22.14 -3.18
C LYS A 92 -15.72 20.89 -2.66
N GLU A 93 -16.07 20.42 -1.47
CA GLU A 93 -15.50 19.20 -0.89
C GLU A 93 -15.81 17.96 -1.73
N THR A 94 -17.03 17.87 -2.27
CA THR A 94 -17.46 16.74 -3.12
C THR A 94 -16.66 16.70 -4.43
N VAL A 95 -16.45 17.86 -5.06
CA VAL A 95 -15.66 17.97 -6.31
C VAL A 95 -14.20 17.61 -6.05
N ILE A 96 -13.59 18.14 -4.98
CA ILE A 96 -12.20 17.84 -4.63
C ILE A 96 -12.03 16.35 -4.34
N LEU A 97 -12.94 15.76 -3.56
CA LEU A 97 -12.91 14.32 -3.28
C LEU A 97 -12.99 13.50 -4.57
N GLY A 98 -13.89 13.85 -5.48
CA GLY A 98 -14.02 13.19 -6.78
C GLY A 98 -12.74 13.25 -7.62
N ILE A 99 -12.09 14.41 -7.68
CA ILE A 99 -10.83 14.60 -8.41
C ILE A 99 -9.70 13.77 -7.76
N VAL A 100 -9.57 13.82 -6.44
CA VAL A 100 -8.50 13.11 -5.71
C VAL A 100 -8.64 11.59 -5.82
N LEU A 101 -9.88 11.07 -5.69
CA LEU A 101 -10.16 9.65 -5.86
C LEU A 101 -9.97 9.21 -7.31
N GLY A 102 -10.45 10.01 -8.27
CA GLY A 102 -10.25 9.75 -9.70
C GLY A 102 -8.77 9.70 -10.07
N ALA A 103 -7.98 10.66 -9.59
CA ALA A 103 -6.53 10.69 -9.79
C ALA A 103 -5.84 9.46 -9.18
N GLY A 104 -6.24 9.03 -7.98
CA GLY A 104 -5.71 7.85 -7.31
C GLY A 104 -5.99 6.55 -8.08
N LEU A 105 -7.23 6.37 -8.55
CA LEU A 105 -7.61 5.21 -9.37
C LEU A 105 -6.87 5.17 -10.70
N ILE A 106 -6.73 6.31 -11.38
CA ILE A 106 -5.97 6.39 -12.64
C ILE A 106 -4.49 6.07 -12.38
N ALA A 107 -3.91 6.58 -11.28
CA ALA A 107 -2.52 6.28 -10.94
C ALA A 107 -2.29 4.77 -10.76
N GLU A 108 -3.21 4.10 -10.05
CA GLU A 108 -3.14 2.66 -9.81
C GLU A 108 -3.24 1.86 -11.12
N LEU A 109 -4.21 2.21 -11.99
CA LEU A 109 -4.34 1.59 -13.31
C LEU A 109 -3.07 1.76 -14.15
N VAL A 110 -2.48 2.95 -14.17
CA VAL A 110 -1.21 3.20 -14.87
C VAL A 110 -0.07 2.39 -14.26
N GLY A 111 -0.02 2.26 -12.94
CA GLY A 111 0.99 1.47 -12.23
C GLY A 111 0.95 -0.02 -12.56
N ILE A 112 -0.23 -0.58 -12.84
CA ILE A 112 -0.40 -1.98 -13.26
C ILE A 112 0.25 -2.22 -14.63
N PHE A 113 0.04 -1.31 -15.60
CA PHE A 113 0.57 -1.45 -16.96
C PHE A 113 2.04 -1.03 -17.08
N ALA A 114 2.49 -0.07 -16.27
CA ALA A 114 3.84 0.49 -16.36
C ALA A 114 4.57 0.42 -15.01
N ARG A 115 5.20 -0.73 -14.71
CA ARG A 115 5.93 -0.91 -13.43
C ARG A 115 7.05 0.10 -13.19
N LYS A 116 7.64 0.66 -14.27
CA LYS A 116 8.67 1.70 -14.16
C LYS A 116 8.16 3.02 -13.59
N THR A 117 6.86 3.28 -13.67
CA THR A 117 6.25 4.53 -13.16
C THR A 117 5.76 4.41 -11.72
N ILE A 118 5.90 3.24 -11.07
CA ILE A 118 5.50 2.99 -9.68
C ILE A 118 5.99 4.05 -8.67
N PRO A 119 7.20 4.64 -8.78
CA PRO A 119 7.59 5.70 -7.87
C PRO A 119 6.63 6.91 -7.91
N VAL A 120 6.12 7.26 -9.09
CA VAL A 120 5.22 8.41 -9.29
C VAL A 120 3.76 8.00 -9.11
N THR A 121 3.35 6.87 -9.69
CA THR A 121 1.96 6.42 -9.56
C THR A 121 1.64 5.96 -8.15
N GLY A 122 2.58 5.28 -7.48
CA GLY A 122 2.44 4.83 -6.11
C GLY A 122 2.40 5.98 -5.09
N THR A 123 3.12 7.08 -5.35
CA THR A 123 3.06 8.29 -4.51
C THR A 123 1.72 8.99 -4.65
N LEU A 124 1.25 9.15 -5.90
CA LEU A 124 -0.06 9.73 -6.16
C LEU A 124 -1.19 8.89 -5.52
N TYR A 125 -1.13 7.57 -5.68
CA TYR A 125 -2.05 6.65 -5.03
C TYR A 125 -2.02 6.79 -3.50
N SER A 126 -0.82 6.76 -2.90
CA SER A 126 -0.68 6.87 -1.44
C SER A 126 -1.24 8.19 -0.90
N ALA A 127 -0.98 9.31 -1.59
CA ALA A 127 -1.54 10.60 -1.22
C ALA A 127 -3.07 10.61 -1.32
N SER A 128 -3.63 10.07 -2.41
CA SER A 128 -5.08 9.97 -2.61
C SER A 128 -5.75 9.06 -1.58
N GLN A 129 -5.15 7.93 -1.22
CA GLN A 129 -5.67 7.05 -0.18
C GLN A 129 -5.62 7.70 1.20
N GLY A 130 -4.53 8.42 1.51
CA GLY A 130 -4.44 9.22 2.73
C GLY A 130 -5.56 10.25 2.84
N TYR A 131 -5.82 10.98 1.75
CA TYR A 131 -6.93 11.93 1.69
C TYR A 131 -8.29 11.24 1.92
N PHE A 132 -8.51 10.09 1.29
CA PHE A 132 -9.75 9.31 1.44
C PHE A 132 -9.96 8.80 2.86
N ILE A 133 -8.92 8.25 3.49
CA ILE A 133 -8.96 7.79 4.88
C ILE A 133 -9.33 8.94 5.81
N SER A 134 -8.67 10.09 5.67
CA SER A 134 -8.96 11.26 6.49
C SER A 134 -10.39 11.76 6.28
N PHE A 135 -10.87 11.73 5.03
CA PHE A 135 -12.25 12.04 4.73
C PHE A 135 -13.22 11.09 5.46
N LEU A 136 -12.97 9.77 5.48
CA LEU A 136 -13.80 8.83 6.22
C LEU A 136 -13.79 9.13 7.73
N VAL A 137 -12.62 9.32 8.33
CA VAL A 137 -12.50 9.57 9.77
C VAL A 137 -13.17 10.88 10.19
N PHE A 138 -12.89 11.99 9.49
CA PHE A 138 -13.34 13.31 9.93
C PHE A 138 -14.71 13.74 9.37
N ASN A 139 -15.24 13.09 8.34
CA ASN A 139 -16.56 13.41 7.80
C ASN A 139 -17.62 12.35 8.08
N VAL A 140 -17.25 11.06 8.08
CA VAL A 140 -18.20 9.98 8.38
C VAL A 140 -18.26 9.74 9.88
N LEU A 141 -17.11 9.62 10.56
CA LEU A 141 -17.02 9.32 11.98
C LEU A 141 -17.03 10.57 12.89
N LYS A 142 -17.76 11.63 12.53
CA LYS A 142 -17.86 12.83 13.38
C LYS A 142 -18.36 12.44 14.78
N GLY A 143 -17.54 12.71 15.81
CA GLY A 143 -17.81 12.33 17.21
C GLY A 143 -17.29 10.94 17.62
N TYR A 144 -16.80 10.14 16.66
CA TYR A 144 -16.22 8.80 16.86
C TYR A 144 -14.83 8.69 16.22
N GLU A 145 -14.09 9.81 16.17
CA GLU A 145 -12.78 9.90 15.50
C GLU A 145 -11.74 8.95 16.10
N TYR A 146 -11.89 8.57 17.37
CA TYR A 146 -11.03 7.60 18.07
C TYR A 146 -11.02 6.21 17.40
N LEU A 147 -12.07 5.83 16.67
CA LEU A 147 -12.13 4.58 15.90
C LEU A 147 -11.05 4.53 14.81
N GLY A 148 -10.64 5.68 14.26
CA GLY A 148 -9.54 5.74 13.29
C GLY A 148 -8.20 5.32 13.92
N LEU A 149 -7.92 5.77 15.15
CA LEU A 149 -6.71 5.38 15.88
C LEU A 149 -6.78 3.92 16.33
N GLU A 150 -7.95 3.44 16.74
CA GLU A 150 -8.17 2.04 17.11
C GLU A 150 -7.95 1.10 15.91
N ALA A 151 -8.44 1.48 14.73
CA ALA A 151 -8.19 0.76 13.47
C ALA A 151 -6.69 0.72 13.13
N LEU A 152 -5.96 1.82 13.34
CA LEU A 152 -4.51 1.87 13.12
C LEU A 152 -3.76 0.91 14.06
N LEU A 153 -4.10 0.88 15.35
CA LEU A 153 -3.49 -0.03 16.32
C LEU A 153 -3.73 -1.50 15.94
N LEU A 154 -4.96 -1.85 15.55
CA LEU A 154 -5.29 -3.19 15.08
C LEU A 154 -4.56 -3.55 13.79
N THR A 155 -4.40 -2.60 12.86
CA THR A 155 -3.62 -2.82 11.62
C THR A 155 -2.17 -3.14 11.93
N VAL A 156 -1.54 -2.36 12.82
CA VAL A 156 -0.16 -2.63 13.27
C VAL A 156 -0.07 -4.00 13.93
N ALA A 157 -1.03 -4.37 14.76
CA ALA A 157 -1.07 -5.70 15.38
C ALA A 157 -1.18 -6.83 14.34
N VAL A 158 -2.06 -6.71 13.35
CA VAL A 158 -2.20 -7.71 12.27
C VAL A 158 -0.91 -7.83 11.45
N VAL A 159 -0.32 -6.70 11.06
CA VAL A 159 0.95 -6.68 10.32
C VAL A 159 2.08 -7.32 11.15
N ALA A 160 2.16 -7.01 12.44
CA ALA A 160 3.18 -7.58 13.33
C ALA A 160 3.02 -9.10 13.51
N VAL A 161 1.79 -9.57 13.72
CA VAL A 161 1.49 -11.02 13.83
C VAL A 161 1.82 -11.74 12.54
N MET A 162 1.42 -11.19 11.38
CA MET A 162 1.72 -11.80 10.08
C MET A 162 3.22 -11.77 9.76
N SER A 163 3.92 -10.70 10.13
CA SER A 163 5.39 -10.61 10.02
C SER A 163 6.06 -11.70 10.84
N TRP A 164 5.67 -11.85 12.11
CA TRP A 164 6.19 -12.90 12.97
C TRP A 164 5.89 -14.31 12.43
N LEU A 165 4.70 -14.52 11.89
CA LEU A 165 4.28 -15.80 11.31
C LEU A 165 5.06 -16.16 10.04
N TYR A 166 5.37 -15.17 9.21
CA TYR A 166 6.21 -15.33 8.01
C TYR A 166 7.66 -15.66 8.40
N THR A 167 8.26 -14.89 9.33
CA THR A 167 9.64 -15.14 9.80
C THR A 167 9.78 -16.49 10.50
N SER A 168 8.72 -17.00 11.13
CA SER A 168 8.70 -18.34 11.73
C SER A 168 8.84 -19.48 10.70
N GLY A 169 8.79 -19.19 9.39
CA GLY A 169 9.00 -20.15 8.30
C GLY A 169 7.89 -21.21 8.15
N LYS A 170 6.83 -21.15 8.97
CA LYS A 170 5.73 -22.11 8.99
C LYS A 170 4.79 -21.98 7.78
N ILE A 171 4.75 -20.81 7.15
CA ILE A 171 3.87 -20.53 6.01
C ILE A 171 4.71 -19.92 4.88
N GLN A 172 4.83 -20.66 3.77
CA GLN A 172 5.47 -20.18 2.55
C GLN A 172 4.43 -20.13 1.43
N ALA A 173 4.40 -19.01 0.70
CA ALA A 173 3.47 -18.82 -0.40
C ALA A 173 3.89 -19.69 -1.60
N ASN A 174 3.18 -20.81 -1.80
CA ASN A 174 3.40 -21.70 -2.95
C ASN A 174 2.65 -21.19 -4.20
N ARG A 175 2.98 -21.70 -5.39
CA ARG A 175 2.30 -21.32 -6.65
C ARG A 175 0.77 -21.46 -6.58
N LYS A 176 0.27 -22.51 -5.92
CA LYS A 176 -1.16 -22.71 -5.70
C LYS A 176 -1.78 -21.64 -4.79
N PHE A 177 -1.03 -21.17 -3.79
CA PHE A 177 -1.47 -20.12 -2.87
C PHE A 177 -1.64 -18.79 -3.62
N HIS A 178 -0.69 -18.40 -4.48
CA HIS A 178 -0.83 -17.20 -5.32
C HIS A 178 -2.04 -17.26 -6.27
N MET A 179 -2.33 -18.44 -6.84
CA MET A 179 -3.51 -18.59 -7.72
C MET A 179 -4.83 -18.44 -6.95
N ILE A 180 -4.91 -19.02 -5.74
CA ILE A 180 -6.07 -18.85 -4.87
C ILE A 180 -6.22 -17.38 -4.45
N LEU A 181 -5.14 -16.73 -4.02
CA LEU A 181 -5.16 -15.31 -3.67
C LEU A 181 -5.60 -14.41 -4.82
N LEU A 182 -5.08 -14.64 -6.02
CA LEU A 182 -5.48 -13.90 -7.21
C LEU A 182 -6.97 -14.11 -7.51
N SER A 183 -7.49 -15.33 -7.36
CA SER A 183 -8.93 -15.60 -7.54
C SER A 183 -9.79 -14.88 -6.50
N LEU A 184 -9.33 -14.78 -5.24
CA LEU A 184 -10.01 -14.06 -4.17
C LEU A 184 -10.00 -12.54 -4.42
N LEU A 185 -8.86 -11.99 -4.86
CA LEU A 185 -8.74 -10.59 -5.25
C LEU A 185 -9.68 -10.26 -6.41
N LEU A 186 -9.63 -11.03 -7.49
CA LEU A 186 -10.50 -10.84 -8.66
C LEU A 186 -11.97 -11.00 -8.27
N GLY A 187 -12.31 -11.96 -7.42
CA GLY A 187 -13.67 -12.11 -6.89
C GLY A 187 -14.14 -10.87 -6.14
N SER A 188 -13.30 -10.30 -5.27
CA SER A 188 -13.61 -9.06 -4.55
C SER A 188 -13.80 -7.88 -5.49
N VAL A 189 -12.95 -7.74 -6.51
CA VAL A 189 -13.05 -6.66 -7.51
C VAL A 189 -14.30 -6.84 -8.37
N CYS A 190 -14.56 -8.05 -8.88
CA CYS A 190 -15.76 -8.35 -9.66
C CYS A 190 -17.04 -8.09 -8.86
N PHE A 191 -17.06 -8.43 -7.57
CA PHE A 191 -18.17 -8.11 -6.68
C PHE A 191 -18.37 -6.59 -6.53
N GLY A 192 -17.28 -5.83 -6.35
CA GLY A 192 -17.32 -4.37 -6.31
C GLY A 192 -17.82 -3.74 -7.62
N VAL A 193 -17.35 -4.23 -8.76
CA VAL A 193 -17.79 -3.74 -10.09
C VAL A 193 -19.25 -4.08 -10.35
N LEU A 194 -19.69 -5.29 -9.99
CA LEU A 194 -21.08 -5.72 -10.15
C LEU A 194 -22.02 -4.84 -9.31
N THR A 195 -21.69 -4.62 -8.05
CA THR A 195 -22.47 -3.74 -7.15
C THR A 195 -22.48 -2.30 -7.64
N PHE A 196 -21.36 -1.81 -8.20
CA PHE A 196 -21.30 -0.49 -8.83
C PHE A 196 -22.22 -0.38 -10.04
N ILE A 197 -22.17 -1.33 -10.99
CA ILE A 197 -23.05 -1.34 -12.17
C ILE A 197 -24.52 -1.41 -11.77
N MET A 198 -24.86 -2.28 -10.81
CA MET A 198 -26.24 -2.38 -10.27
C MET A 198 -26.70 -1.10 -9.57
N SER A 199 -25.77 -0.31 -9.01
CA SER A 199 -26.11 0.98 -8.38
C SER A 199 -26.48 2.07 -9.39
N LEU A 200 -25.98 1.97 -10.64
CA LEU A 200 -26.27 2.91 -11.73
C LEU A 200 -27.66 2.69 -12.34
N ILE A 201 -28.17 1.46 -12.29
CA ILE A 201 -29.48 1.09 -12.83
C ILE A 201 -30.56 1.42 -11.77
N PRO A 202 -31.51 2.34 -12.05
CA PRO A 202 -32.52 2.76 -11.05
C PRO A 202 -33.37 1.60 -10.51
N ALA A 203 -33.67 0.60 -11.36
CA ALA A 203 -34.48 -0.56 -11.00
C ALA A 203 -33.80 -1.48 -9.96
N THR A 204 -32.47 -1.58 -9.98
CA THR A 204 -31.70 -2.44 -9.06
C THR A 204 -31.11 -1.67 -7.87
N ARG A 205 -31.20 -0.34 -7.90
CA ARG A 205 -30.63 0.54 -6.85
C ARG A 205 -31.22 0.24 -5.46
N SER A 206 -32.51 -0.06 -5.37
CA SER A 206 -33.17 -0.43 -4.11
C SER A 206 -32.63 -1.74 -3.53
N TYR A 207 -32.34 -2.72 -4.38
CA TYR A 207 -31.75 -4.00 -3.97
C TYR A 207 -30.33 -3.83 -3.44
N VAL A 208 -29.48 -3.07 -4.17
CA VAL A 208 -28.12 -2.75 -3.72
C VAL A 208 -28.15 -2.00 -2.39
N GLN A 209 -29.03 -1.02 -2.25
CA GLN A 209 -29.17 -0.27 -1.00
C GLN A 209 -29.62 -1.16 0.16
N ALA A 210 -30.59 -2.07 -0.05
CA ALA A 210 -31.03 -3.02 0.96
C ALA A 210 -29.89 -3.98 1.39
N MET A 211 -29.09 -4.44 0.43
CA MET A 211 -27.92 -5.27 0.69
C MET A 211 -26.86 -4.52 1.51
N MET A 212 -26.54 -3.28 1.13
CA MET A 212 -25.54 -2.45 1.83
C MET A 212 -26.01 -2.02 3.23
N GLN A 213 -27.32 -1.91 3.45
CA GLN A 213 -27.93 -1.64 4.75
C GLN A 213 -27.92 -2.87 5.68
N ASN A 214 -27.83 -4.09 5.13
CA ASN A 214 -27.71 -5.30 5.93
C ASN A 214 -26.33 -5.36 6.59
N SER A 215 -26.27 -4.84 7.82
CA SER A 215 -25.02 -4.69 8.56
C SER A 215 -24.35 -6.04 8.86
N VAL A 216 -25.12 -7.10 9.10
CA VAL A 216 -24.57 -8.44 9.39
C VAL A 216 -23.86 -9.02 8.17
N LEU A 217 -24.51 -8.94 7.01
CA LEU A 217 -23.93 -9.44 5.76
C LEU A 217 -22.66 -8.68 5.39
N MET A 218 -22.68 -7.34 5.50
CA MET A 218 -21.52 -6.52 5.19
C MET A 218 -20.35 -6.79 6.15
N ILE A 219 -20.60 -6.85 7.47
CA ILE A 219 -19.54 -7.21 8.44
C ILE A 219 -18.92 -8.57 8.09
N ALA A 220 -19.72 -9.57 7.73
CA ALA A 220 -19.19 -10.88 7.32
C ALA A 220 -18.30 -10.78 6.08
N LEU A 221 -18.71 -10.01 5.06
CA LEU A 221 -17.89 -9.77 3.86
C LEU A 221 -16.60 -9.01 4.18
N ASP A 222 -16.63 -8.05 5.10
CA ASP A 222 -15.44 -7.30 5.49
C ASP A 222 -14.46 -8.14 6.30
N VAL A 223 -14.95 -9.03 7.17
CA VAL A 223 -14.11 -10.01 7.87
C VAL A 223 -13.43 -10.95 6.87
N VAL A 224 -14.18 -11.46 5.87
CA VAL A 224 -13.58 -12.27 4.80
C VAL A 224 -12.54 -11.47 4.02
N GLY A 225 -12.83 -10.22 3.67
CA GLY A 225 -11.89 -9.31 3.01
C GLY A 225 -10.64 -9.03 3.84
N LEU A 226 -10.78 -8.89 5.16
CA LEU A 226 -9.66 -8.70 6.09
C LEU A 226 -8.76 -9.93 6.13
N VAL A 227 -9.33 -11.14 6.17
CA VAL A 227 -8.56 -12.39 6.10
C VAL A 227 -7.82 -12.50 4.78
N ILE A 228 -8.48 -12.18 3.65
CA ILE A 228 -7.85 -12.16 2.33
C ILE A 228 -6.67 -11.18 2.31
N ALA A 229 -6.86 -9.96 2.80
CA ALA A 229 -5.81 -8.95 2.84
C ALA A 229 -4.62 -9.39 3.73
N ALA A 230 -4.91 -10.01 4.88
CA ALA A 230 -3.86 -10.54 5.76
C ALA A 230 -3.08 -11.71 5.12
N LEU A 231 -3.72 -12.52 4.27
CA LEU A 231 -3.02 -13.55 3.47
C LEU A 231 -2.20 -12.94 2.32
N PHE A 232 -2.66 -11.84 1.73
CA PHE A 232 -1.88 -11.07 0.75
C PHE A 232 -0.56 -10.57 1.32
N LEU A 233 -0.55 -10.21 2.60
CA LEU A 233 0.64 -9.75 3.30
C LEU A 233 1.75 -10.83 3.33
N ILE A 234 1.39 -12.12 3.45
CA ILE A 234 2.32 -13.25 3.32
C ILE A 234 2.90 -13.34 1.90
N SER A 235 2.05 -13.11 0.89
CA SER A 235 2.47 -13.05 -0.51
C SER A 235 3.44 -11.88 -0.75
N ASP A 236 3.18 -10.71 -0.17
CA ASP A 236 4.02 -9.53 -0.29
C ASP A 236 5.41 -9.77 0.31
N PHE A 237 5.49 -10.39 1.49
CA PHE A 237 6.77 -10.77 2.08
C PHE A 237 7.54 -11.78 1.24
N THR A 238 6.83 -12.74 0.62
CA THR A 238 7.47 -13.70 -0.29
C THR A 238 8.04 -13.00 -1.53
N VAL A 239 7.32 -12.02 -2.09
CA VAL A 239 7.81 -11.21 -3.21
C VAL A 239 9.04 -10.40 -2.79
N ILE A 240 9.04 -9.78 -1.61
CA ILE A 240 10.18 -9.03 -1.07
C ILE A 240 11.40 -9.94 -0.91
N ASP A 241 11.23 -11.11 -0.29
CA ASP A 241 12.30 -12.09 -0.10
C ASP A 241 12.89 -12.55 -1.43
N ASN A 242 12.05 -12.88 -2.40
CA ASN A 242 12.50 -13.30 -3.74
C ASN A 242 13.21 -12.14 -4.46
N CYS A 243 12.71 -10.91 -4.33
CA CYS A 243 13.35 -9.73 -4.92
C CYS A 243 14.80 -9.56 -4.44
N VAL A 244 15.06 -9.78 -3.15
CA VAL A 244 16.41 -9.65 -2.58
C VAL A 244 17.27 -10.88 -2.81
N LYS A 245 16.73 -12.10 -2.64
CA LYS A 245 17.47 -13.36 -2.80
C LYS A 245 17.91 -13.61 -4.24
N GLU A 246 17.08 -13.27 -5.22
CA GLU A 246 17.40 -13.42 -6.64
C GLU A 246 18.18 -12.21 -7.20
N GLY A 247 18.42 -11.17 -6.38
CA GLY A 247 19.22 -10.01 -6.78
C GLY A 247 18.59 -9.15 -7.89
N TYR A 248 17.27 -8.93 -7.82
CA TYR A 248 16.58 -8.11 -8.83
C TYR A 248 17.12 -6.67 -8.88
N PRO A 249 16.97 -5.96 -10.02
CA PRO A 249 17.35 -4.55 -10.12
C PRO A 249 16.64 -3.67 -9.08
N LYS A 250 17.32 -2.61 -8.61
CA LYS A 250 16.79 -1.63 -7.62
C LYS A 250 15.41 -1.04 -7.96
N GLU A 251 15.03 -0.99 -9.23
CA GLU A 251 13.70 -0.52 -9.66
C GLU A 251 12.57 -1.38 -9.05
N TYR A 252 12.82 -2.68 -8.82
CA TYR A 252 11.84 -3.60 -8.25
C TYR A 252 11.55 -3.34 -6.77
N GLU A 253 12.44 -2.66 -6.05
CA GLU A 253 12.20 -2.27 -4.65
C GLU A 253 10.97 -1.36 -4.52
N TRP A 254 10.71 -0.50 -5.51
CA TRP A 254 9.53 0.36 -5.53
C TRP A 254 8.25 -0.44 -5.68
N SER A 255 8.25 -1.45 -6.55
CA SER A 255 7.09 -2.33 -6.76
C SER A 255 6.80 -3.18 -5.53
N ALA A 256 7.84 -3.74 -4.90
CA ALA A 256 7.70 -4.56 -3.70
C ALA A 256 7.22 -3.73 -2.50
N ALA A 257 7.80 -2.53 -2.31
CA ALA A 257 7.37 -1.60 -1.27
C ALA A 257 5.92 -1.14 -1.47
N PHE A 258 5.53 -0.84 -2.71
CA PHE A 258 4.18 -0.39 -3.04
C PHE A 258 3.13 -1.47 -2.77
N GLY A 259 3.37 -2.72 -3.19
CA GLY A 259 2.45 -3.84 -2.94
C GLY A 259 2.20 -4.05 -1.44
N LEU A 260 3.27 -4.02 -0.64
CA LEU A 260 3.17 -4.11 0.82
C LEU A 260 2.32 -2.97 1.40
N VAL A 261 2.55 -1.73 0.97
CA VAL A 261 1.79 -0.56 1.45
C VAL A 261 0.32 -0.62 1.03
N PHE A 262 0.05 -1.06 -0.20
CA PHE A 262 -1.30 -1.27 -0.70
C PHE A 262 -2.06 -2.24 0.21
N THR A 263 -1.46 -3.38 0.55
CA THR A 263 -2.07 -4.38 1.44
C THR A 263 -2.27 -3.81 2.86
N VAL A 264 -1.31 -3.04 3.38
CA VAL A 264 -1.44 -2.39 4.71
C VAL A 264 -2.59 -1.39 4.74
N ILE A 265 -2.72 -0.53 3.71
CA ILE A 265 -3.84 0.41 3.57
C ILE A 265 -5.17 -0.35 3.45
N TRP A 266 -5.18 -1.44 2.70
CA TRP A 266 -6.37 -2.27 2.52
C TRP A 266 -6.84 -2.89 3.84
N ILE A 267 -5.91 -3.45 4.64
CA ILE A 267 -6.21 -3.97 5.98
C ILE A 267 -6.80 -2.86 6.85
N TYR A 268 -6.20 -1.68 6.85
CA TYR A 268 -6.70 -0.53 7.60
C TYR A 268 -8.14 -0.18 7.22
N LEU A 269 -8.43 -0.05 5.92
CA LEU A 269 -9.78 0.27 5.45
C LEU A 269 -10.80 -0.80 5.83
N LYS A 270 -10.42 -2.09 5.81
CA LYS A 270 -11.31 -3.18 6.22
C LYS A 270 -11.59 -3.19 7.72
N ILE A 271 -10.57 -2.98 8.54
CA ILE A 271 -10.75 -2.86 10.00
C ILE A 271 -11.62 -1.64 10.32
N LEU A 272 -11.37 -0.51 9.68
CA LEU A 272 -12.14 0.71 9.86
C LEU A 272 -13.62 0.49 9.49
N ASP A 273 -13.91 -0.15 8.36
CA ASP A 273 -15.29 -0.43 7.95
C ASP A 273 -16.01 -1.38 8.93
N ILE A 274 -15.32 -2.40 9.44
CA ILE A 274 -15.85 -3.28 10.49
C ILE A 274 -16.21 -2.48 11.75
N LEU A 275 -15.31 -1.62 12.24
CA LEU A 275 -15.55 -0.79 13.43
C LEU A 275 -16.71 0.19 13.23
N ILE A 276 -16.78 0.84 12.05
CA ILE A 276 -17.89 1.73 11.67
C ILE A 276 -19.22 0.98 11.74
N ARG A 277 -19.29 -0.21 11.13
CA ARG A 277 -20.53 -1.02 11.09
C ARG A 277 -20.94 -1.57 12.44
N LEU A 278 -19.97 -1.99 13.27
CA LEU A 278 -20.24 -2.45 14.63
C LEU A 278 -20.82 -1.33 15.50
N THR A 279 -20.22 -0.14 15.44
CA THR A 279 -20.71 1.05 16.17
C THR A 279 -22.09 1.50 15.65
N GLY A 280 -22.28 1.44 14.32
CA GLY A 280 -23.55 1.74 13.67
C GLY A 280 -24.70 0.78 14.03
N LYS A 281 -24.38 -0.48 14.36
CA LYS A 281 -25.33 -1.55 14.70
C LYS A 281 -25.91 -1.42 16.11
N ASP A 282 -25.29 -0.65 17.00
CA ASP A 282 -25.61 -0.62 18.43
C ASP A 282 -26.92 0.15 18.75
N ASN A 283 -28.03 -0.38 18.22
CA ASN A 283 -29.40 -0.06 18.54
C ASN A 283 -30.11 -1.40 18.86
N LYS A 284 -30.11 -1.76 20.14
CA LYS A 284 -31.27 -2.40 20.76
C LYS A 284 -31.99 -1.34 21.57
#